data_AF-A0A388KIX0-F1
#
_entry.id   AF-A0A388KIX0-F1
#
_cell.length_a   1.000
_cell.length_b   1.000
_cell.length_c   1.000
_cell.angle_alpha   90.00
_cell.angle_beta   90.00
_cell.angle_gamma   90.00
#
_symmetry.space_group_name_H-M   'P 1'
#
loop_
_entity.id
_entity.type
_entity.pdbx_description
1 polymer ?
#
loop_
_entity_poly.entity_id
_entity_poly.type
_entity_poly.pdbx_seq_one_letter_code
_entity_poly.pdbx_strand_id
1 'polypeptide(L)'
;MQNQLRNLEIGLMCATSPGSARLTIGYHQLEGKRVALKKPLVILKKKVSTLRSSSSTKAESEIHLSEEVGSQGEAQDKPERSSVEYLAIGVIKHKYLFKTRPRAIISKPDGKNRPW
;
A
#
# COMPACT_ATOMS: atom_id res chain seq x y z
N MET A 1 8.26 -6.25 21.42
CA MET A 1 8.81 -5.02 20.80
C MET A 1 7.86 -4.57 19.70
N GLN A 2 7.19 -3.43 19.87
CA GLN A 2 6.39 -2.84 18.79
C GLN A 2 7.32 -2.10 17.83
N ASN A 3 7.47 -2.60 16.61
CA ASN A 3 8.22 -1.91 15.55
C ASN A 3 7.42 -0.67 15.08
N GLN A 4 7.60 0.46 15.78
CA GLN A 4 7.10 1.75 15.34
C GLN A 4 7.97 2.29 14.19
N LEU A 5 7.57 2.00 12.95
CA LEU A 5 8.19 2.56 11.75
C LEU A 5 7.51 3.84 11.26
N ARG A 6 6.62 4.43 12.08
CA ARG A 6 5.84 5.61 11.68
C ARG A 6 6.77 6.82 11.58
N ASN A 7 6.73 7.49 10.43
CA ASN A 7 7.48 8.72 10.14
C ASN A 7 9.01 8.59 10.25
N LEU A 8 9.56 7.38 10.13
CA LEU A 8 11.00 7.20 10.03
C LEU A 8 11.47 7.76 8.68
N GLU A 9 12.22 8.85 8.72
CA GLU A 9 12.85 9.40 7.52
C GLU A 9 14.01 8.50 7.10
N ILE A 10 13.86 7.84 5.95
CA ILE A 10 14.87 6.90 5.42
C ILE A 10 15.75 7.59 4.36
N GLY A 11 15.27 8.68 3.78
CA GLY A 11 15.99 9.37 2.72
C GLY A 11 15.14 10.42 2.00
N LEU A 12 15.76 11.03 1.00
CA LEU A 12 15.22 12.16 0.26
C LEU A 12 15.11 11.83 -1.22
N MET A 13 13.98 12.16 -1.83
CA MET A 13 13.78 12.05 -3.28
C MET A 13 13.56 13.43 -3.88
N CYS A 14 14.40 13.83 -4.84
CA CYS A 14 14.23 15.07 -5.60
C CYS A 14 13.98 14.78 -7.08
N ALA A 15 12.94 15.39 -7.65
CA ALA A 15 12.79 15.46 -9.10
C ALA A 15 13.85 16.42 -9.64
N THR A 16 14.74 15.92 -10.49
CA THR A 16 15.88 16.72 -11.01
C THR A 16 15.52 17.42 -12.32
N SER A 17 14.82 16.72 -13.20
CA SER A 17 14.37 17.22 -14.50
C SER A 17 13.08 16.48 -14.89
N PRO A 18 12.34 16.92 -15.92
CA PRO A 18 11.15 16.22 -16.37
C PRO A 18 11.45 14.73 -16.66
N GLY A 19 10.90 13.85 -15.84
CA GLY A 19 11.07 12.41 -15.97
C GLY A 19 12.34 11.82 -15.34
N SER A 20 13.12 12.58 -14.57
CA SER A 20 14.28 12.08 -13.83
C SER A 20 14.19 12.41 -12.34
N ALA A 21 14.65 11.50 -11.50
CA ALA A 21 14.70 11.68 -10.06
C ALA A 21 16.01 11.18 -9.47
N ARG A 22 16.35 11.75 -8.32
CA ARG A 22 17.49 11.35 -7.51
C ARG A 22 16.99 10.95 -6.14
N LEU A 23 17.44 9.79 -5.66
CA LEU A 23 17.10 9.26 -4.36
C LEU A 23 18.38 9.15 -3.53
N THR A 24 18.37 9.78 -2.36
CA THR A 24 19.48 9.73 -1.40
C THR A 24 19.04 8.94 -0.18
N ILE A 25 19.76 7.86 0.14
CA ILE A 25 19.52 7.02 1.33
C ILE A 25 20.87 6.85 2.03
N GLY A 26 21.03 7.44 3.22
CA GLY A 26 22.34 7.52 3.88
C GLY A 26 23.39 8.15 2.96
N TYR A 27 24.51 7.46 2.76
CA TYR A 27 25.62 7.89 1.88
C TYR A 27 25.46 7.51 0.41
N HIS A 28 24.32 6.93 0.03
CA HIS A 28 24.08 6.42 -1.30
C HIS A 28 23.17 7.35 -2.09
N GLN A 29 23.62 7.68 -3.31
CA GLN A 29 22.84 8.38 -4.29
C GLN A 29 22.46 7.43 -5.43
N LEU A 30 21.17 7.38 -5.75
CA LEU A 30 20.63 6.65 -6.87
C LEU A 30 20.02 7.60 -7.87
N GLU A 31 20.34 7.41 -9.15
CA GLU A 31 19.69 8.10 -10.26
C GLU A 31 18.59 7.21 -10.82
N GLY A 32 17.43 7.81 -11.06
CA GLY A 32 16.23 7.11 -11.50
C GLY A 32 15.50 7.86 -12.59
N LYS A 33 14.70 7.11 -13.35
CA LYS A 33 13.85 7.66 -14.41
C LYS A 33 12.39 7.36 -14.12
N ARG A 34 11.50 8.29 -14.49
CA ARG A 34 10.06 8.08 -14.52
C ARG A 34 9.73 7.24 -15.75
N VAL A 35 9.15 6.09 -15.53
CA VAL A 35 8.82 5.11 -16.57
C VAL A 35 7.34 4.81 -16.54
N ALA A 36 6.68 4.86 -17.70
CA ALA A 36 5.29 4.44 -17.87
C ALA A 36 5.18 2.92 -17.74
N LEU A 37 4.15 2.45 -17.05
CA LEU A 37 3.85 1.03 -16.91
C LEU A 37 3.05 0.54 -18.12
N LYS A 38 3.53 -0.53 -18.79
CA LYS A 38 2.79 -1.18 -19.89
C LYS A 38 1.43 -1.73 -19.45
N LYS A 39 1.32 -2.12 -18.18
CA LYS A 39 0.09 -2.56 -17.52
C LYS A 39 -0.08 -1.73 -16.24
N PRO A 40 -0.96 -0.72 -16.23
CA PRO A 40 -1.22 0.09 -15.04
C PRO A 40 -1.72 -0.76 -13.88
N LEU A 41 -1.39 -0.37 -12.64
CA LEU A 41 -1.78 -1.09 -11.44
C LEU A 41 -2.89 -0.34 -10.70
N VAL A 42 -3.98 -1.03 -10.36
CA VAL A 42 -5.02 -0.46 -9.49
C VAL A 42 -4.59 -0.58 -8.04
N ILE A 43 -4.77 0.50 -7.27
CA ILE A 43 -4.61 0.49 -5.82
C ILE A 43 -5.96 0.09 -5.22
N LEU A 44 -5.99 -1.04 -4.52
CA LEU A 44 -7.19 -1.56 -3.87
C LEU A 44 -7.06 -1.41 -2.35
N LYS A 45 -8.07 -0.83 -1.72
CA LYS A 45 -8.22 -0.79 -0.27
C LYS A 45 -9.18 -1.88 0.16
N LYS A 46 -8.71 -2.85 0.95
CA LYS A 46 -9.58 -3.89 1.53
C LYS A 46 -10.56 -3.23 2.50
N LYS A 47 -11.85 -3.54 2.36
CA LYS A 47 -12.87 -3.19 3.34
C LYS A 47 -13.04 -4.40 4.26
N VAL A 48 -12.63 -4.24 5.51
CA VAL A 48 -12.86 -5.25 6.54
C VAL A 48 -14.24 -4.97 7.12
N SER A 49 -15.24 -5.76 6.71
CA SER A 49 -16.51 -5.81 7.42
C SER A 49 -16.30 -6.59 8.71
N THR A 50 -15.90 -5.90 9.78
CA THR A 50 -16.18 -6.42 11.11
C THR A 50 -17.70 -6.33 11.25
N LEU A 51 -18.38 -7.46 11.32
CA LEU A 51 -19.74 -7.52 11.86
C LEU A 51 -19.66 -7.07 13.33
N ARG A 52 -19.57 -5.75 13.54
CA ARG A 52 -20.07 -5.16 14.77
C ARG A 52 -21.56 -5.13 14.55
N SER A 53 -22.23 -6.13 15.09
CA SER A 53 -23.64 -6.06 15.42
C SER A 53 -23.83 -4.92 16.43
N SER A 54 -23.75 -3.67 15.97
CA SER A 54 -24.26 -2.52 16.70
C SER A 54 -25.75 -2.46 16.44
N SER A 55 -26.47 -3.35 17.12
CA SER A 55 -27.87 -3.19 17.43
C SER A 55 -28.04 -1.92 18.26
N SER A 56 -28.30 -0.80 17.60
CA SER A 56 -29.13 0.32 18.08
C SER A 56 -28.93 1.55 17.19
N THR A 57 -29.86 1.76 16.26
CA THR A 57 -30.65 2.98 16.23
C THR A 57 -31.94 2.65 15.50
N LYS A 58 -33.04 2.83 16.23
CA LYS A 58 -34.40 2.63 15.78
C LYS A 58 -34.68 3.57 14.61
N ALA A 59 -35.01 3.02 13.45
CA ALA A 59 -35.79 3.70 12.43
C ALA A 59 -36.71 2.65 11.83
N GLU A 60 -38.00 2.84 12.09
CA GLU A 60 -39.10 1.96 11.74
C GLU A 60 -39.29 1.92 10.22
N SER A 61 -39.40 0.71 9.64
CA SER A 61 -40.27 0.46 8.50
C SER A 61 -40.60 -1.04 8.43
N GLU A 62 -41.75 -1.37 9.01
CA GLU A 62 -42.69 -2.45 8.64
C GLU A 62 -42.89 -2.53 7.10
N ILE A 63 -43.17 -3.62 6.37
CA ILE A 63 -43.53 -5.05 6.54
C ILE A 63 -43.18 -5.73 5.19
N HIS A 64 -42.94 -7.05 5.14
CA HIS A 64 -43.68 -7.99 4.27
C HIS A 64 -43.31 -9.44 4.61
N LEU A 65 -44.35 -10.16 5.06
CA LEU A 65 -44.36 -11.57 5.42
C LEU A 65 -44.34 -12.45 4.16
N SER A 66 -43.56 -13.52 4.21
CA SER A 66 -43.93 -14.77 3.54
C SER A 66 -43.48 -15.94 4.41
N GLU A 67 -44.44 -16.82 4.66
CA GLU A 67 -44.41 -18.00 5.51
C GLU A 67 -43.51 -19.08 4.89
N GLU A 68 -42.67 -19.71 5.69
CA GLU A 68 -42.03 -20.99 5.32
C GLU A 68 -42.30 -21.98 6.46
N VAL A 69 -43.10 -22.98 6.11
CA VAL A 69 -43.53 -24.11 6.94
C VAL A 69 -42.30 -24.93 7.36
N GLY A 70 -42.28 -25.33 8.63
CA GLY A 70 -41.12 -25.91 9.28
C GLY A 70 -40.69 -27.29 8.77
N SER A 71 -39.40 -27.57 8.96
CA SER A 71 -38.92 -28.91 9.29
C SER A 71 -37.78 -28.77 10.30
N GLN A 72 -37.99 -29.30 11.50
CA GLN A 72 -36.96 -29.50 12.51
C GLN A 72 -35.91 -30.46 11.95
N GLY A 73 -34.63 -30.09 12.05
CA GLY A 73 -33.51 -30.93 11.66
C GLY A 73 -32.18 -30.21 11.85
N GLU A 74 -31.50 -30.56 12.95
CA GLU A 74 -30.05 -30.52 13.20
C GLU A 74 -29.30 -29.19 13.02
N ALA A 75 -28.68 -28.74 14.12
CA ALA A 75 -27.81 -27.57 14.18
C ALA A 75 -26.58 -27.76 13.28
N GLN A 76 -26.71 -27.33 12.01
CA GLN A 76 -25.60 -27.13 11.11
C GLN A 76 -24.83 -25.88 11.55
N ASP A 77 -23.61 -26.08 12.02
CA ASP A 77 -22.57 -25.05 12.16
C ASP A 77 -22.27 -24.48 10.77
N LYS A 78 -23.04 -23.45 10.37
CA LYS A 78 -22.88 -22.77 9.09
C LYS A 78 -21.66 -21.87 9.22
N PRO A 79 -20.57 -22.09 8.46
CA PRO A 79 -19.40 -21.24 8.55
C PRO A 79 -19.78 -19.83 8.09
N GLU A 80 -19.80 -18.89 9.04
CA GLU A 80 -19.92 -17.45 8.82
C GLU A 80 -18.83 -17.03 7.82
N ARG A 81 -19.19 -16.98 6.53
CA ARG A 81 -18.30 -16.50 5.47
C ARG A 81 -18.17 -15.00 5.64
N SER A 82 -17.04 -14.54 6.17
CA SER A 82 -16.70 -13.12 6.12
C SER A 82 -16.63 -12.67 4.66
N SER A 83 -17.53 -11.76 4.25
CA SER A 83 -17.46 -11.13 2.93
C SER A 83 -16.20 -10.29 2.82
N VAL A 84 -15.43 -10.46 1.75
CA VAL A 84 -14.24 -9.65 1.48
C VAL A 84 -14.55 -8.69 0.36
N GLU A 85 -14.59 -7.40 0.68
CA GLU A 85 -14.82 -6.32 -0.28
C GLU A 85 -13.54 -5.50 -0.48
N TYR A 86 -13.41 -4.89 -1.66
CA TYR A 86 -12.30 -4.00 -2.02
C TYR A 86 -12.82 -2.74 -2.67
N LEU A 87 -12.21 -1.61 -2.33
CA LEU A 87 -12.46 -0.32 -2.97
C LEU A 87 -11.27 0.03 -3.87
N ALA A 88 -11.53 0.33 -5.15
CA ALA A 88 -10.52 0.90 -6.03
C ALA A 88 -10.30 2.39 -5.71
N ILE A 89 -9.09 2.74 -5.26
CA ILE A 89 -8.78 4.10 -4.79
C ILE A 89 -7.84 4.88 -5.72
N GLY A 90 -7.24 4.22 -6.72
CA GLY A 90 -6.37 4.90 -7.67
C GLY A 90 -5.74 3.96 -8.70
N VAL A 91 -5.06 4.53 -9.69
CA VAL A 91 -4.33 3.78 -10.73
C VAL A 91 -2.90 4.32 -10.84
N ILE A 92 -1.92 3.45 -10.63
CA ILE A 92 -0.51 3.73 -10.86
C ILE A 92 -0.21 3.52 -12.34
N LYS A 93 0.08 4.60 -13.06
CA LYS A 93 0.48 4.57 -14.48
C LYS A 93 1.99 4.73 -14.69
N HIS A 94 2.70 5.28 -13.72
CA HIS A 94 4.13 5.56 -13.80
C HIS A 94 4.84 5.14 -12.51
N LYS A 95 6.12 4.81 -12.62
CA LYS A 95 7.02 4.61 -11.48
C LYS A 95 8.33 5.33 -11.68
N TYR A 96 8.99 5.72 -10.60
CA TYR A 96 10.42 6.02 -10.64
C TYR A 96 11.20 4.71 -10.50
N LEU A 97 12.16 4.51 -11.39
CA LEU A 97 12.93 3.28 -11.48
C LEU A 97 14.42 3.58 -11.36
N PHE A 98 15.01 3.13 -10.26
CA PHE A 98 16.44 3.28 -9.92
C PHE A 98 17.14 1.95 -10.22
N LYS A 99 17.63 1.78 -11.45
CA LYS A 99 18.27 0.53 -11.93
C LYS A 99 19.79 0.56 -11.86
N THR A 100 20.38 1.75 -11.74
CA THR A 100 21.83 1.93 -11.71
C THR A 100 22.35 1.69 -10.30
N ARG A 101 23.58 1.15 -10.20
CA ARG A 101 24.25 0.92 -8.92
C ARG A 101 24.35 2.23 -8.12
N PRO A 102 24.08 2.22 -6.79
CA PRO A 102 24.20 3.42 -5.97
C PRO A 102 25.62 3.98 -5.98
N ARG A 103 25.74 5.30 -6.12
CA ARG A 103 26.99 6.04 -6.01
C ARG A 103 27.21 6.43 -4.56
N ALA A 104 28.41 6.23 -4.04
CA ALA A 104 28.78 6.79 -2.74
C ALA A 104 28.99 8.30 -2.88
N ILE A 105 28.38 9.09 -2.00
CA ILE A 105 28.62 10.55 -1.95
C ILE A 105 29.99 10.84 -1.32
N ILE A 106 30.45 9.95 -0.44
CA ILE A 106 31.81 9.90 0.12
C ILE A 106 32.61 8.82 -0.60
N SER A 107 33.09 9.09 -1.81
CA SER A 107 34.17 8.28 -2.41
C SER A 107 35.53 8.80 -1.96
N LYS A 108 36.50 7.89 -1.78
CA LYS A 108 37.86 8.14 -1.27
C LYS A 108 38.51 9.39 -1.90
N PRO A 109 39.31 10.17 -1.14
CA PRO A 109 40.06 11.29 -1.72
C PRO A 109 40.91 10.78 -2.88
N ASP A 110 40.93 11.54 -3.98
CA ASP A 110 41.69 11.21 -5.17
C ASP A 110 43.14 10.90 -4.79
N GLY A 111 43.62 9.69 -5.09
CA GLY A 111 45.01 9.28 -4.87
C GLY A 111 46.02 10.00 -5.77
N LYS A 112 45.67 11.15 -6.34
CA LYS A 112 46.55 11.99 -7.15
C LYS A 112 46.99 13.17 -6.27
N ASN A 113 48.27 13.18 -5.92
CA ASN A 113 48.97 14.07 -4.97
C ASN A 113 48.92 13.65 -3.50
N ARG A 114 49.69 12.61 -3.17
CA ARG A 114 50.49 12.66 -1.94
C ARG A 114 51.95 12.89 -2.34
N PRO A 115 52.47 14.14 -2.26
CA PRO A 115 53.89 14.31 -2.08
C PRO A 115 54.21 13.81 -0.67
N TRP A 116 55.31 13.07 -0.53
CA TRP A 116 55.78 12.39 0.69
C TRP A 116 55.14 11.01 0.94
#